data_AF-A0A2T4DT27-F1
#
_entry.id   AF-A0A2T4DT27-F1
#
_cell.length_a   1.000
_cell.length_b   1.000
_cell.length_c   1.000
_cell.angle_alpha   90.00
_cell.angle_beta   90.00
_cell.angle_gamma   90.00
#
_symmetry.space_group_name_H-M   'P 1'
#
loop_
_entity.id
_entity.type
_entity.pdbx_description
1 polymer ?
#
loop_
_entity_poly.entity_id
_entity_poly.type
_entity_poly.pdbx_seq_one_letter_code
_entity_poly.pdbx_strand_id
1 'polypeptide(L)'
;MGKLTFKTDPRVNEVFANYPDFVRDKMQRLRELVIETAEETEGITVLEETLKWGEPSFVTKQGSTLRMDWKEKTPGQYAMYFQCTSRLVDTFRLVFEHTFQFEGKRAIVFQLNQKIPEIELKECIKASLTYHNVKELLTLGI
;
A
#
# COMPACT_ATOMS: atom_id res chain seq x y z
N MET A 1 19.90 -7.55 12.96
CA MET A 1 18.90 -6.94 12.06
C MET A 1 19.49 -6.88 10.66
N GLY A 2 18.93 -7.64 9.72
CA GLY A 2 19.36 -7.57 8.32
C GLY A 2 18.93 -6.24 7.72
N LYS A 3 19.86 -5.53 7.06
CA LYS A 3 19.57 -4.25 6.41
C LYS A 3 18.57 -4.47 5.25
N LEU A 4 17.41 -3.82 5.30
CA LEU A 4 16.46 -3.80 4.17
C LEU A 4 17.18 -3.26 2.94
N THR A 5 17.08 -3.96 1.82
CA THR A 5 17.50 -3.45 0.51
C THR A 5 16.29 -2.89 -0.22
N PHE A 6 16.23 -1.57 -0.36
CA PHE A 6 15.20 -0.89 -1.16
C PHE A 6 15.69 -0.72 -2.61
N LYS A 7 14.92 -1.23 -3.58
CA LYS A 7 15.20 -1.08 -5.01
C LYS A 7 14.06 -0.30 -5.64
N THR A 8 14.36 0.76 -6.38
CA THR A 8 13.34 1.59 -7.03
C THR A 8 13.62 1.69 -8.53
N ASP A 9 12.57 1.50 -9.33
CA ASP A 9 12.57 1.83 -10.75
C ASP A 9 12.51 3.36 -10.90
N PRO A 10 13.48 4.00 -11.60
CA PRO A 10 13.52 5.45 -11.73
C PRO A 10 12.25 6.04 -12.37
N ARG A 11 11.52 5.27 -13.19
CA ARG A 11 10.27 5.71 -13.82
C ARG A 11 9.16 5.98 -12.81
N VAL A 12 9.26 5.43 -11.60
CA VAL A 12 8.32 5.72 -10.52
C VAL A 12 8.40 7.19 -10.15
N ASN A 13 9.60 7.77 -10.07
CA ASN A 13 9.76 9.19 -9.75
C ASN A 13 9.11 10.10 -10.81
N GLU A 14 9.11 9.69 -12.08
CA GLU A 14 8.40 10.41 -13.15
C GLU A 14 6.88 10.40 -12.92
N VAL A 15 6.31 9.26 -12.51
CA VAL A 15 4.88 9.18 -12.17
C VAL A 15 4.54 10.09 -10.99
N PHE A 16 5.37 10.10 -9.94
CA PHE A 16 5.17 10.99 -8.79
C PHE A 16 5.29 12.48 -9.15
N ALA A 17 6.25 12.83 -10.01
CA ALA A 17 6.43 14.20 -10.50
C ALA A 17 5.22 14.69 -11.33
N ASN A 18 4.57 13.77 -12.05
CA ASN A 18 3.40 14.07 -12.88
C ASN A 18 2.08 14.17 -12.10
N TYR A 19 2.04 13.80 -10.81
CA TYR A 19 0.86 14.05 -10.00
C TYR A 19 0.63 15.57 -9.81
N PRO A 20 -0.64 16.02 -9.82
CA PRO A 20 -0.99 17.38 -9.45
C PRO A 20 -0.51 17.73 -8.04
N ASP A 21 -0.13 18.99 -7.82
CA ASP A 21 0.47 19.43 -6.55
C ASP A 21 -0.42 19.15 -5.33
N PHE A 22 -1.76 19.23 -5.48
CA PHE A 22 -2.70 18.99 -4.37
C PHE A 22 -2.72 17.54 -3.86
N VAL A 23 -2.24 16.58 -4.64
CA VAL A 23 -2.23 15.15 -4.27
C VAL A 23 -0.83 14.54 -4.21
N ARG A 24 0.18 15.20 -4.79
CA ARG A 24 1.57 14.72 -4.79
C ARG A 24 2.06 14.38 -3.38
N ASP A 25 1.87 15.28 -2.42
CA ASP A 25 2.30 15.06 -1.03
C ASP A 25 1.57 13.88 -0.36
N LYS A 26 0.31 13.65 -0.73
CA LYS A 26 -0.49 12.54 -0.18
C LYS A 26 -0.04 11.20 -0.73
N MET A 27 0.25 11.15 -2.04
CA MET A 27 0.84 9.98 -2.67
C MET A 27 2.23 9.70 -2.08
N GLN A 28 3.04 10.74 -1.89
CA GLN A 28 4.37 10.62 -1.31
C GLN A 28 4.31 10.07 0.12
N ARG A 29 3.33 10.52 0.93
CA ARG A 29 3.11 9.96 2.28
C ARG A 29 2.75 8.47 2.24
N LEU A 30 1.92 8.03 1.29
CA LEU A 30 1.63 6.60 1.13
C LEU A 30 2.88 5.79 0.77
N ARG A 31 3.71 6.31 -0.13
CA ARG A 31 5.00 5.71 -0.50
C ARG A 31 5.92 5.56 0.72
N GLU A 32 6.06 6.63 1.51
CA GLU A 32 6.84 6.62 2.75
C GLU A 32 6.33 5.59 3.75
N LEU A 33 5.01 5.54 3.99
CA LEU A 33 4.42 4.55 4.90
C LEU A 33 4.74 3.12 4.47
N VAL A 34 4.76 2.82 3.17
CA VAL A 34 5.14 1.49 2.68
C VAL A 34 6.61 1.17 2.96
N ILE A 35 7.50 2.13 2.74
CA ILE A 35 8.94 1.97 3.00
C ILE A 35 9.20 1.81 4.50
N GLU A 36 8.66 2.71 5.33
CA GLU A 36 8.77 2.65 6.79
C GLU A 36 8.27 1.29 7.31
N THR A 37 7.09 0.85 6.86
CA THR A 37 6.54 -0.45 7.29
C THR A 37 7.46 -1.60 6.91
N ALA A 38 8.06 -1.56 5.71
CA ALA A 38 9.00 -2.58 5.28
C ALA A 38 10.28 -2.61 6.12
N GLU A 39 10.78 -1.45 6.55
CA GLU A 39 11.94 -1.32 7.44
C GLU A 39 11.64 -1.81 8.86
N GLU A 40 10.43 -1.56 9.35
CA GLU A 40 9.94 -1.98 10.67
C GLU A 40 9.58 -3.48 10.73
N THR A 41 9.36 -4.13 9.59
CA THR A 41 8.89 -5.52 9.54
C THR A 41 10.03 -6.52 9.43
N GLU A 42 10.19 -7.34 10.46
CA GLU A 42 11.15 -8.45 10.44
C GLU A 42 10.83 -9.47 9.32
N GLY A 43 11.87 -9.94 8.63
CA GLY A 43 11.76 -10.91 7.54
C GLY A 43 11.64 -10.30 6.15
N ILE A 44 11.39 -8.98 6.03
CA ILE A 44 11.49 -8.28 4.74
C ILE A 44 12.95 -7.85 4.51
N THR A 45 13.62 -8.54 3.59
CA THR A 45 15.02 -8.24 3.25
C THR A 45 15.16 -7.40 1.99
N VAL A 46 14.18 -7.46 1.08
CA VAL A 46 14.16 -6.69 -0.16
C VAL A 46 12.75 -6.15 -0.39
N LEU A 47 12.66 -4.83 -0.59
CA LEU A 47 11.46 -4.16 -1.08
C LEU A 47 11.77 -3.59 -2.46
N GLU A 48 11.00 -4.00 -3.46
CA GLU A 48 11.07 -3.46 -4.81
C GLU A 48 9.90 -2.51 -5.05
N GLU A 49 10.22 -1.28 -5.43
CA GLU A 49 9.30 -0.29 -5.96
C GLU A 49 9.42 -0.23 -7.48
N THR A 50 8.30 -0.48 -8.16
CA THR A 50 8.23 -0.63 -9.61
C THR A 50 6.91 -0.06 -10.14
N LEU A 51 6.69 -0.11 -11.45
CA LEU A 51 5.41 0.23 -12.07
C LEU A 51 4.69 -1.03 -12.52
N LYS A 52 3.42 -1.17 -12.13
CA LYS A 52 2.49 -2.15 -12.73
C LYS A 52 1.28 -1.43 -13.26
N TRP A 53 0.98 -1.65 -14.54
CA TRP A 53 -0.09 -0.93 -15.24
C TRP A 53 0.07 0.61 -15.20
N GLY A 54 1.31 1.10 -15.13
CA GLY A 54 1.63 2.53 -14.98
C GLY A 54 1.51 3.07 -13.55
N GLU A 55 1.12 2.24 -12.57
CA GLU A 55 0.89 2.66 -11.19
C GLU A 55 2.09 2.29 -10.29
N PRO A 56 2.50 3.18 -9.37
CA PRO A 56 3.47 2.86 -8.33
C PRO A 56 3.06 1.61 -7.55
N SER A 57 4.00 0.67 -7.49
CA SER A 57 3.76 -0.68 -7.01
C SER A 57 4.92 -1.17 -6.17
N PHE A 58 4.62 -1.85 -5.08
CA PHE A 58 5.57 -2.44 -4.16
C PHE A 58 5.45 -3.96 -4.17
N VAL A 59 6.60 -4.62 -4.24
CA VAL A 59 6.72 -6.06 -4.33
C VAL A 59 7.79 -6.54 -3.36
N THR A 60 7.47 -7.59 -2.63
CA THR A 60 8.42 -8.37 -1.82
C THR A 60 8.28 -9.83 -2.22
N LYS A 61 9.30 -10.65 -1.93
CA LYS A 61 9.25 -12.10 -2.22
C LYS A 61 8.15 -12.82 -1.43
N GLN A 62 7.86 -12.34 -0.23
CA GLN A 62 6.94 -12.99 0.71
C GLN A 62 5.57 -12.28 0.78
N GLY A 63 5.32 -11.30 -0.09
CA GLY A 63 4.12 -10.47 -0.07
C GLY A 63 3.25 -10.60 -1.30
N SER A 64 2.07 -10.00 -1.20
CA SER A 64 1.21 -9.66 -2.32
C SER A 64 1.60 -8.30 -2.86
N THR A 65 1.42 -8.09 -4.17
CA THR A 65 1.67 -6.77 -4.79
C THR A 65 0.74 -5.73 -4.18
N LEU A 66 1.33 -4.65 -3.69
CA LEU A 66 0.64 -3.47 -3.18
C LEU A 66 0.83 -2.35 -4.18
N ARG A 67 -0.24 -1.70 -4.63
CA ARG A 67 -0.15 -0.53 -5.53
C ARG A 67 -0.76 0.69 -4.87
N MET A 68 -0.50 1.85 -5.44
CA MET A 68 -1.17 3.09 -5.06
C MET A 68 -1.32 3.98 -6.29
N ASP A 69 -2.40 4.75 -6.33
CA ASP A 69 -2.61 5.70 -7.43
C ASP A 69 -3.65 6.77 -7.06
N TRP A 70 -3.52 7.92 -7.70
CA TRP A 70 -4.56 8.94 -7.82
C TRP A 70 -5.01 9.00 -9.28
N LYS A 71 -6.32 9.11 -9.52
CA LYS A 71 -6.88 9.07 -10.88
C LYS A 71 -7.70 10.32 -11.16
N GLU A 72 -7.48 10.94 -12.32
CA GLU A 72 -8.20 12.14 -12.78
C GLU A 72 -9.72 11.96 -12.79
N LYS A 73 -10.19 10.75 -13.15
CA LYS A 73 -11.63 10.40 -13.15
C LYS A 73 -12.29 10.43 -11.76
N THR A 74 -11.50 10.39 -10.70
CA THR A 74 -11.96 10.42 -9.30
C THR A 74 -11.06 11.38 -8.52
N PRO A 75 -11.09 12.68 -8.84
CA PRO A 75 -10.04 13.61 -8.45
C PRO A 75 -10.03 13.92 -6.95
N GLY A 76 -11.16 13.70 -6.26
CA GLY A 76 -11.31 13.92 -4.81
C GLY A 76 -10.73 12.82 -3.93
N GLN A 77 -10.18 11.75 -4.51
CA GLN A 77 -9.67 10.61 -3.76
C GLN A 77 -8.40 10.01 -4.36
N TYR A 78 -7.64 9.34 -3.51
CA TYR A 78 -6.48 8.51 -3.87
C TYR A 78 -6.61 7.18 -3.12
N ALA A 79 -5.90 6.14 -3.56
CA ALA A 79 -6.13 4.81 -3.01
C ALA A 79 -4.88 3.94 -2.99
N MET A 80 -4.89 2.97 -2.08
CA MET A 80 -3.99 1.81 -2.10
C MET A 80 -4.76 0.60 -2.62
N TYR A 81 -4.19 -0.07 -3.61
CA TYR A 81 -4.79 -1.22 -4.27
C TYR A 81 -4.07 -2.51 -3.90
N PHE A 82 -4.85 -3.53 -3.61
CA PHE A 82 -4.41 -4.85 -3.23
C PHE A 82 -4.88 -5.86 -4.28
N GLN A 83 -4.26 -7.05 -4.28
CA GLN A 83 -4.64 -8.10 -5.21
C GLN A 83 -6.06 -8.61 -4.93
N CYS A 84 -6.96 -8.52 -5.91
CA CYS A 84 -8.39 -8.85 -5.75
C CYS A 84 -8.66 -10.33 -5.41
N THR A 85 -7.74 -11.23 -5.75
CA THR A 85 -7.84 -12.67 -5.46
C THR A 85 -7.30 -13.03 -4.08
N SER A 86 -6.74 -12.07 -3.35
CA SER A 86 -6.26 -12.26 -1.98
C SER A 86 -7.39 -12.07 -0.96
N ARG A 87 -7.14 -12.48 0.28
CA ARG A 87 -8.03 -12.23 1.42
C ARG A 87 -7.83 -10.83 2.04
N LEU A 88 -6.88 -10.03 1.54
CA LEU A 88 -6.42 -8.78 2.18
C LEU A 88 -7.58 -7.82 2.47
N VAL A 89 -8.25 -7.33 1.43
CA VAL A 89 -9.30 -6.30 1.59
C VAL A 89 -10.51 -6.82 2.35
N ASP A 90 -10.89 -8.09 2.13
CA ASP A 90 -11.98 -8.72 2.88
C ASP A 90 -11.64 -8.80 4.38
N THR A 91 -10.41 -9.18 4.75
CA THR A 91 -9.94 -9.18 6.15
C THR A 91 -9.81 -7.76 6.72
N PHE A 92 -9.26 -6.81 5.98
CA PHE A 92 -9.12 -5.43 6.45
C PHE A 92 -10.47 -4.80 6.74
N ARG A 93 -11.49 -5.11 5.92
CA ARG A 93 -12.85 -4.67 6.20
C ARG A 93 -13.36 -5.24 7.52
N LEU A 94 -13.13 -6.52 7.79
CA LEU A 94 -13.59 -7.13 9.06
C LEU A 94 -12.94 -6.49 10.28
N VAL A 95 -11.66 -6.10 10.20
CA VAL A 95 -10.92 -5.53 11.33
C VAL A 95 -11.12 -4.01 11.47
N PHE A 96 -11.24 -3.31 10.35
CA PHE A 96 -11.16 -1.85 10.26
C PHE A 96 -12.36 -1.21 9.54
N GLU A 97 -13.55 -1.82 9.61
CA GLU A 97 -14.76 -1.31 8.93
C GLU A 97 -15.12 0.14 9.27
N HIS A 98 -14.84 0.57 10.50
CA HIS A 98 -15.12 1.94 10.96
C HIS A 98 -13.95 2.91 10.77
N THR A 99 -12.80 2.40 10.31
CA THR A 99 -11.56 3.18 10.15
C THR A 99 -11.30 3.53 8.68
N PHE A 100 -11.60 2.62 7.75
CA PHE A 100 -11.29 2.78 6.33
C PHE A 100 -12.51 2.75 5.43
N GLN A 101 -12.42 3.48 4.31
CA GLN A 101 -13.33 3.32 3.18
C GLN A 101 -12.75 2.30 2.20
N PHE A 102 -13.58 1.41 1.69
CA PHE A 102 -13.14 0.35 0.78
C PHE A 102 -13.86 0.41 -0.57
N GLU A 103 -13.11 0.20 -1.65
CA GLU A 103 -13.68 0.03 -3.00
C GLU A 103 -13.67 -1.45 -3.38
N GLY A 104 -14.86 -2.05 -3.45
CA GLY A 104 -15.04 -3.44 -3.86
C GLY A 104 -14.20 -4.40 -3.00
N LYS A 105 -13.38 -5.25 -3.62
CA LYS A 105 -12.43 -6.15 -2.94
C LYS A 105 -10.97 -5.77 -3.15
N ARG A 106 -10.73 -4.53 -3.59
CA ARG A 106 -9.44 -4.20 -4.23
C ARG A 106 -8.73 -3.00 -3.65
N ALA A 107 -9.39 -2.11 -2.89
CA ALA A 107 -8.73 -0.90 -2.44
C ALA A 107 -9.18 -0.41 -1.07
N ILE A 108 -8.26 0.26 -0.39
CA ILE A 108 -8.54 1.25 0.66
C ILE A 108 -8.49 2.62 0.00
N VAL A 109 -9.53 3.42 0.20
CA VAL A 109 -9.73 4.74 -0.44
C VAL A 109 -9.58 5.84 0.59
N PHE A 110 -8.91 6.93 0.18
CA PHE A 110 -8.68 8.10 0.99
C PHE A 110 -9.19 9.37 0.30
N GLN A 111 -9.96 10.18 1.02
CA GLN A 111 -10.37 11.51 0.57
C GLN A 111 -9.21 12.51 0.73
N LEU A 112 -9.12 13.53 -0.14
CA LEU A 112 -8.01 14.50 -0.09
C LEU A 112 -7.85 15.19 1.28
N ASN A 113 -8.95 15.51 1.96
CA ASN A 113 -8.91 16.28 3.22
C ASN A 113 -8.95 15.41 4.47
N GLN A 114 -8.83 14.08 4.35
CA GLN A 114 -8.87 13.20 5.51
C GLN A 114 -7.47 13.00 6.09
N LYS A 115 -7.39 12.85 7.41
CA LYS A 115 -6.20 12.34 8.07
C LYS A 115 -6.13 10.83 7.85
N ILE A 116 -4.97 10.32 7.44
CA ILE A 116 -4.75 8.88 7.30
C ILE A 116 -4.57 8.29 8.72
N PRO A 117 -5.31 7.24 9.10
CA PRO A 117 -5.04 6.47 10.31
C PRO A 117 -3.79 5.60 10.05
N GLU A 118 -2.62 6.19 10.26
CA GLU A 118 -1.34 5.61 9.83
C GLU A 118 -1.00 4.31 10.55
N ILE A 119 -1.38 4.16 11.83
CA ILE A 119 -1.10 2.96 12.62
C ILE A 119 -1.81 1.75 12.00
N GLU A 120 -3.12 1.87 11.78
CA GLU A 120 -3.95 0.84 11.17
C GLU A 120 -3.54 0.58 9.72
N LEU A 121 -3.11 1.63 9.00
CA LEU A 121 -2.66 1.48 7.62
C LEU A 121 -1.35 0.71 7.55
N LYS A 122 -0.42 0.93 8.48
CA LYS A 122 0.82 0.16 8.56
C LYS A 122 0.54 -1.33 8.80
N GLU A 123 -0.46 -1.69 9.61
CA GLU A 123 -0.86 -3.11 9.75
C GLU A 123 -1.38 -3.71 8.44
N CYS A 124 -2.21 -2.97 7.69
CA CYS A 124 -2.65 -3.41 6.36
C CYS A 124 -1.49 -3.57 5.36
N ILE A 125 -0.54 -2.62 5.36
CA ILE A 125 0.66 -2.66 4.53
C ILE A 125 1.50 -3.88 4.89
N LYS A 126 1.80 -4.07 6.18
CA LYS A 126 2.59 -5.20 6.69
C LYS A 126 1.97 -6.54 6.31
N ALA A 127 0.67 -6.71 6.50
CA ALA A 127 -0.07 -7.90 6.08
C ALA A 127 0.04 -8.13 4.56
N SER A 128 0.01 -7.06 3.75
CA SER A 128 0.23 -7.16 2.29
C SER A 128 1.66 -7.57 1.96
N LEU A 129 2.67 -6.93 2.56
CA LEU A 129 4.09 -7.19 2.27
C LEU A 129 4.59 -8.54 2.79
N THR A 130 3.85 -9.18 3.70
CA THR A 130 4.15 -10.50 4.27
C THR A 130 3.08 -11.55 3.96
N TYR A 131 2.16 -11.26 3.05
CA TYR A 131 0.95 -12.04 2.79
C TYR A 131 1.18 -13.55 2.64
N HIS A 132 2.25 -13.99 1.97
CA HIS A 132 2.51 -15.42 1.79
C HIS A 132 2.77 -16.18 3.09
N ASN A 133 3.22 -15.49 4.14
CA ASN A 133 3.46 -16.06 5.47
C ASN A 133 2.20 -16.06 6.33
N VAL A 134 1.32 -15.07 6.15
CA VAL A 134 0.18 -14.82 7.04
C VAL A 134 -1.17 -15.18 6.43
N LYS A 135 -1.24 -15.54 5.14
CA LYS A 135 -2.50 -15.83 4.41
C LYS A 135 -3.37 -16.93 5.02
N GLU A 136 -2.79 -17.82 5.81
CA GLU A 136 -3.51 -18.90 6.53
C GLU A 136 -4.06 -18.45 7.89
N LEU A 137 -3.60 -17.31 8.41
CA LEU A 137 -4.12 -16.73 9.65
C LEU A 137 -5.51 -16.12 9.39
N LEU A 138 -6.37 -16.16 10.41
CA LEU A 138 -7.73 -15.64 10.30
C LEU A 138 -7.73 -14.14 9.96
N THR A 139 -6.93 -13.35 10.69
CA THR A 139 -6.81 -11.89 10.56
C THR A 139 -5.54 -11.44 9.82
N LEU A 140 -4.82 -12.35 9.15
CA LEU A 140 -3.57 -12.05 8.43
C LEU A 140 -2.46 -11.47 9.32
N GLY A 141 -2.49 -11.72 10.63
CA GLY A 141 -1.49 -11.23 11.58
C GLY A 141 -1.69 -9.76 12.00
N ILE A 142 -2.87 -9.21 11.71
CA ILE A 142 -3.41 -7.96 12.28
C ILE A 142 -4.07 -8.29 13.61
#